data_AF-A0A2A5M6F5-F1
#
_entry.id   AF-A0A2A5M6F5-F1
#
_cell.length_a   1.000
_cell.length_b   1.000
_cell.length_c   1.000
_cell.angle_alpha   90.00
_cell.angle_beta   90.00
_cell.angle_gamma   90.00
#
_symmetry.space_group_name_H-M   'P 1'
#
loop_
_entity.id
_entity.type
_entity.pdbx_description
1 polymer ?
#
loop_
_entity_poly.entity_id
_entity_poly.type
_entity_poly.pdbx_seq_one_letter_code
_entity_poly.pdbx_strand_id
1 'polypeptide(L)'
;NRANPNAHVGIIRSSNLCTEIFQNTEPNYYQIKVVFENGDELHFDEEQKVVIDGGYEKPAKKISTLDSIDGNKVYIVEKYKNDGKTAVCNLASINLSKVYTKEDIERVVPTAIRMLDNVIDLNFYPHRKVKDTNL
;
A
#
# COMPACT_ATOMS: atom_id res chain seq x y z
N ASN A 1 -10.64 11.18 10.49
CA ASN A 1 -9.21 11.55 10.61
C ASN A 1 -8.83 12.37 11.84
N ARG A 2 -9.70 13.20 12.47
CA ARG A 2 -9.33 13.96 13.68
C ARG A 2 -8.85 13.09 14.86
N ALA A 3 -9.45 11.92 15.04
CA ALA A 3 -9.10 10.95 16.09
C ALA A 3 -8.25 9.77 15.56
N ASN A 4 -7.56 9.93 14.43
CA ASN A 4 -6.69 8.87 13.92
C ASN A 4 -5.44 8.77 14.82
N PRO A 5 -5.20 7.66 15.54
CA PRO A 5 -4.01 7.52 16.39
C PRO A 5 -2.72 7.54 15.59
N ASN A 6 -2.78 7.20 14.29
CA ASN A 6 -1.64 7.06 13.40
C ASN A 6 -1.63 8.14 12.29
N ALA A 7 -2.07 9.36 12.61
CA ALA A 7 -2.15 10.46 11.63
C ALA A 7 -0.79 10.88 11.04
N HIS A 8 0.31 10.58 11.74
CA HIS A 8 1.67 10.91 11.32
C HIS A 8 2.22 10.00 10.20
N VAL A 9 1.66 8.78 10.04
CA VAL A 9 2.10 7.81 9.02
C VAL A 9 1.15 7.71 7.83
N GLY A 10 -0.06 8.26 7.93
CA GLY A 10 -1.03 8.16 6.85
C GLY A 10 -2.42 8.68 7.21
N ILE A 11 -3.36 8.43 6.30
CA ILE A 11 -4.74 8.91 6.39
C ILE A 11 -5.71 7.76 6.17
N ILE A 12 -6.82 7.77 6.93
CA ILE A 12 -7.93 6.84 6.73
C ILE A 12 -8.79 7.39 5.60
N ARG A 13 -8.88 6.63 4.50
CA ARG A 13 -9.65 7.02 3.30
C ARG A 13 -11.02 6.37 3.20
N SER A 14 -11.17 5.16 3.74
CA SER A 14 -12.38 4.35 3.65
C SER A 14 -12.49 3.41 4.84
N SER A 15 -13.59 2.67 4.92
CA SER A 15 -13.80 1.58 5.87
C SER A 15 -13.95 0.24 5.15
N ASN A 16 -14.18 -0.84 5.92
CA ASN A 16 -14.54 -2.15 5.40
C ASN A 16 -16.06 -2.27 5.16
N LEU A 17 -16.52 -3.48 4.83
CA LEU A 17 -17.91 -3.76 4.45
C LEU A 17 -18.95 -3.33 5.49
N CYS A 18 -18.69 -3.59 6.78
CA CYS A 18 -19.64 -3.28 7.85
C CYS A 18 -19.36 -1.92 8.51
N THR A 19 -18.42 -1.12 7.95
CA THR A 19 -18.10 0.24 8.38
C THR A 19 -17.55 0.34 9.81
N GLU A 20 -16.83 -0.68 10.28
CA GLU A 20 -16.27 -0.76 11.63
C GLU A 20 -14.74 -0.63 11.69
N ILE A 21 -14.04 -0.85 10.57
CA ILE A 21 -12.57 -0.81 10.51
C ILE A 21 -12.09 0.47 9.84
N PHE A 22 -11.24 1.22 10.54
CA PHE A 22 -10.73 2.52 10.09
C PHE A 22 -9.21 2.58 10.28
N GLN A 23 -8.47 2.06 9.30
CA GLN A 23 -7.01 2.02 9.29
C GLN A 23 -6.44 2.81 8.10
N ASN A 24 -5.19 3.25 8.21
CA ASN A 24 -4.50 3.93 7.11
C ASN A 24 -4.29 2.97 5.94
N THR A 25 -4.56 3.43 4.73
CA THR A 25 -4.33 2.66 3.50
C THR A 25 -3.71 3.54 2.43
N GLU A 26 -2.94 2.91 1.53
CA GLU A 26 -2.32 3.57 0.39
C GLU A 26 -2.67 2.79 -0.88
N PRO A 27 -3.16 3.46 -1.95
CA PRO A 27 -3.45 2.78 -3.20
C PRO A 27 -2.16 2.32 -3.87
N ASN A 28 -2.26 1.29 -4.72
CA ASN A 28 -1.16 0.97 -5.63
C ASN A 28 -0.94 2.14 -6.58
N TYR A 29 0.31 2.38 -6.96
CA TYR A 29 0.67 3.34 -7.98
C TYR A 29 1.58 2.67 -8.99
N TYR A 30 1.62 3.20 -10.21
CA TYR A 30 2.45 2.65 -11.27
C TYR A 30 3.50 3.67 -11.69
N GLN A 31 4.64 3.14 -12.08
CA GLN A 31 5.73 3.90 -12.64
C GLN A 31 6.06 3.35 -14.02
N ILE A 32 6.62 4.20 -14.85
CA ILE A 32 7.12 3.85 -16.16
C ILE A 32 8.63 3.71 -16.03
N LYS A 33 9.11 2.47 -16.18
CA LYS A 33 10.51 2.16 -16.30
C LYS A 33 10.89 2.28 -17.77
N VAL A 34 11.83 3.17 -18.07
CA VAL A 34 12.38 3.37 -19.40
C VAL A 34 13.81 2.88 -19.38
N VAL A 35 14.12 1.92 -20.24
CA VAL A 35 15.48 1.41 -20.43
C VAL A 35 15.98 1.91 -21.77
N PHE A 36 17.18 2.48 -21.78
CA PHE A 36 17.82 3.05 -22.96
C PHE A 36 18.77 2.05 -23.62
N GLU A 37 19.15 2.29 -24.87
CA GLU A 37 20.09 1.44 -25.61
C GLU A 37 21.48 1.36 -24.96
N ASN A 38 21.87 2.38 -24.18
CA ASN A 38 23.13 2.39 -23.42
C ASN A 38 23.10 1.53 -22.14
N GLY A 39 21.93 0.96 -21.79
CA GLY A 39 21.71 0.16 -20.59
C GLY A 39 21.27 0.95 -19.36
N ASP A 40 21.16 2.28 -19.45
CA ASP A 40 20.66 3.11 -18.35
C ASP A 40 19.15 2.92 -18.16
N GLU A 41 18.70 3.05 -16.91
CA GLU A 41 17.31 2.90 -16.53
C GLU A 41 16.81 4.15 -15.80
N LEU A 42 15.67 4.69 -16.22
CA LEU A 42 14.98 5.77 -15.55
C LEU A 42 13.57 5.36 -15.15
N HIS A 43 13.14 5.84 -13.99
CA HIS A 43 11.80 5.58 -13.45
C HIS A 43 11.05 6.91 -13.35
N PHE A 44 9.89 6.96 -13.99
CA PHE A 44 9.02 8.13 -14.00
C PHE A 44 7.63 7.80 -13.45
N ASP A 45 6.98 8.76 -12.80
CA ASP A 45 5.55 8.66 -12.51
C ASP A 45 4.73 8.75 -13.80
N GLU A 46 3.60 8.05 -13.88
CA GLU A 46 2.81 7.95 -15.13
C GLU A 46 2.41 9.30 -15.76
N GLU A 47 2.11 10.28 -14.92
CA GLU A 47 1.70 11.63 -15.32
C GLU A 47 2.87 12.63 -15.36
N GLN A 48 4.08 12.21 -14.98
CA GLN A 48 5.26 13.05 -15.06
C GLN A 48 5.50 13.44 -16.52
N LYS A 49 5.63 14.73 -16.78
CA LYS A 49 5.97 15.23 -18.10
C LYS A 49 7.45 15.02 -18.33
N VAL A 50 7.76 14.31 -19.41
CA VAL A 50 9.13 14.07 -19.87
C VAL A 50 9.31 14.80 -21.19
N VAL A 51 10.41 15.55 -21.29
CA VAL A 51 10.83 16.22 -22.52
C VAL A 51 11.55 15.18 -23.36
N ILE A 52 11.06 14.96 -24.58
CA ILE A 52 11.78 14.13 -25.57
C ILE A 52 12.66 15.03 -26.44
N ASP A 53 13.72 14.48 -27.02
CA ASP A 53 14.68 15.23 -27.85
C ASP A 53 14.02 15.90 -29.07
N GLY A 54 12.84 15.41 -29.48
CA GLY A 54 11.99 16.05 -30.49
C GLY A 54 11.37 17.40 -30.07
N GLY A 55 11.64 17.90 -28.85
CA GLY A 55 11.18 19.19 -28.35
C GLY A 55 9.74 19.22 -27.85
N TYR A 56 9.09 18.05 -27.73
CA TYR A 56 7.72 17.93 -27.22
C TYR A 56 7.72 17.39 -25.79
N GLU A 57 6.79 17.86 -24.97
CA GLU A 57 6.51 17.28 -23.66
C GLU A 57 5.38 16.27 -23.77
N LYS A 58 5.58 15.09 -23.18
CA LYS A 58 4.48 14.14 -23.02
C LYS A 58 4.53 13.43 -21.67
N PRO A 59 3.37 12.96 -21.16
CA PRO A 59 3.34 12.13 -19.96
C PRO A 59 4.16 10.85 -20.16
N ALA A 60 4.84 10.39 -19.11
CA ALA A 60 5.70 9.21 -19.15
C ALA A 60 4.97 7.96 -19.68
N LYS A 61 3.67 7.81 -19.38
CA LYS A 61 2.84 6.71 -19.91
C LYS A 61 2.69 6.67 -21.44
N LYS A 62 3.10 7.72 -22.15
CA LYS A 62 3.07 7.82 -23.62
C LYS A 62 4.46 7.67 -24.25
N ILE A 63 5.50 7.37 -23.48
CA ILE A 63 6.83 7.07 -24.00
C ILE A 63 6.78 5.74 -24.76
N SER A 64 7.48 5.69 -25.88
CA SER A 64 7.56 4.57 -26.79
C SER A 64 9.01 4.36 -27.24
N THR A 65 9.29 3.25 -27.92
CA THR A 65 10.62 2.94 -28.47
C THR A 65 11.02 3.82 -29.65
N LEU A 66 10.12 4.70 -30.13
CA LEU A 66 10.41 5.69 -31.16
C LEU A 66 10.99 6.99 -30.59
N ASP A 67 10.99 7.15 -29.28
CA ASP A 67 11.45 8.36 -28.62
C ASP A 67 12.92 8.26 -28.19
N SER A 68 13.54 9.43 -28.04
CA SER A 68 14.86 9.60 -27.42
C SER A 68 14.76 10.65 -26.31
N ILE A 69 15.50 10.42 -25.23
CA ILE A 69 15.59 11.30 -24.07
C ILE A 69 17.07 11.51 -23.76
N ASP A 70 17.49 12.75 -23.62
CA ASP A 70 18.88 13.13 -23.33
C ASP A 70 19.89 12.54 -24.35
N GLY A 71 19.48 12.45 -25.62
CA GLY A 71 20.30 11.89 -26.70
C GLY A 71 20.34 10.35 -26.74
N ASN A 72 19.69 9.67 -25.80
CA ASN A 72 19.64 8.20 -25.75
C ASN A 72 18.29 7.69 -26.24
N LYS A 73 18.33 6.72 -27.17
CA LYS A 73 17.12 6.11 -27.71
C LYS A 73 16.51 5.12 -26.73
N VAL A 74 15.19 5.17 -26.60
CA VAL A 74 14.43 4.25 -25.74
C VAL A 74 14.43 2.85 -26.35
N TYR A 75 14.92 1.88 -25.59
CA TYR A 75 14.96 0.47 -25.99
C TYR A 75 13.70 -0.28 -25.56
N ILE A 76 13.32 -0.18 -24.28
CA ILE A 76 12.10 -0.79 -23.76
C ILE A 76 11.41 0.13 -22.74
N VAL A 77 10.08 0.07 -22.74
CA VAL A 77 9.23 0.78 -21.78
C VAL A 77 8.39 -0.25 -21.05
N GLU A 78 8.55 -0.33 -19.73
CA GLU A 78 7.84 -1.28 -18.88
C GLU A 78 7.01 -0.53 -17.84
N LYS A 79 5.76 -0.98 -17.65
CA LYS A 79 4.91 -0.48 -16.56
C LYS A 79 5.21 -1.28 -15.30
N TYR A 80 5.83 -0.61 -14.33
CA TYR A 80 6.14 -1.19 -13.03
C TYR A 80 5.04 -0.85 -12.03
N LYS A 81 4.51 -1.85 -11.33
CA LYS A 81 3.52 -1.66 -10.27
C LYS A 81 4.21 -1.61 -8.92
N ASN A 82 4.04 -0.49 -8.22
CA ASN A 82 4.38 -0.39 -6.80
C ASN A 82 3.15 -0.71 -5.97
N ASP A 83 3.31 -1.68 -5.06
CA ASP A 83 2.24 -2.05 -4.14
C ASP A 83 2.03 -0.96 -3.09
N GLY A 84 0.77 -0.59 -2.89
CA GLY A 84 0.37 0.26 -1.77
C GLY A 84 0.10 -0.56 -0.51
N LYS A 85 -0.23 0.13 0.58
CA LYS A 85 -0.54 -0.48 1.89
C LYS A 85 -2.01 -0.88 1.98
N THR A 86 -2.25 -2.16 2.24
CA THR A 86 -3.60 -2.71 2.40
C THR A 86 -3.81 -3.17 3.83
N ALA A 87 -4.77 -2.56 4.51
CA ALA A 87 -5.08 -2.88 5.89
C ALA A 87 -5.89 -4.18 6.01
N VAL A 88 -5.59 -4.95 7.05
CA VAL A 88 -6.31 -6.17 7.45
C VAL A 88 -6.54 -6.15 8.95
N CYS A 89 -7.56 -6.89 9.39
CA CYS A 89 -7.95 -6.92 10.79
C CYS A 89 -8.41 -8.32 11.20
N ASN A 90 -7.91 -8.78 12.35
CA ASN A 90 -8.43 -9.95 13.06
C ASN A 90 -9.44 -9.48 14.12
N LEU A 91 -10.60 -10.13 14.19
CA LEU A 91 -11.70 -9.70 15.07
C LEU A 91 -11.89 -10.68 16.22
N ALA A 92 -12.18 -10.14 17.40
CA ALA A 92 -12.70 -10.90 18.53
C ALA A 92 -13.71 -10.04 19.29
N SER A 93 -14.66 -10.71 19.94
CA SER A 93 -15.71 -10.06 20.73
C SER A 93 -15.76 -10.66 22.13
N ILE A 94 -15.96 -9.82 23.15
CA ILE A 94 -16.13 -10.25 24.54
C ILE A 94 -17.62 -10.35 24.85
N ASN A 95 -18.04 -11.47 25.45
CA ASN A 95 -19.41 -11.66 25.91
C ASN A 95 -19.62 -10.94 27.25
N LEU A 96 -20.20 -9.74 27.20
CA LEU A 96 -20.45 -8.92 28.37
C LEU A 96 -21.49 -9.50 29.34
N SER A 97 -22.36 -10.44 28.92
CA SER A 97 -23.27 -11.10 29.86
C SER A 97 -22.56 -12.03 30.84
N LYS A 98 -21.30 -12.41 30.52
CA LYS A 98 -20.46 -13.28 31.35
C LYS A 98 -19.23 -12.58 31.91
N VAL A 99 -18.67 -11.64 31.17
CA VAL A 99 -17.44 -10.89 31.50
C VAL A 99 -17.81 -9.42 31.62
N TYR A 100 -18.20 -8.97 32.83
CA TYR A 100 -18.68 -7.60 33.06
C TYR A 100 -18.06 -6.91 34.27
N THR A 101 -17.46 -7.65 35.19
CA THR A 101 -16.76 -7.05 36.33
C THR A 101 -15.40 -6.49 35.88
N LYS A 102 -14.86 -5.54 36.65
CA LYS A 102 -13.55 -4.95 36.34
C LYS A 102 -12.47 -6.02 36.37
N GLU A 103 -12.53 -6.92 37.33
CA GLU A 103 -11.61 -8.04 37.53
C GLU A 103 -11.67 -9.04 36.36
N ASP A 104 -12.87 -9.29 35.83
CA ASP A 104 -13.04 -10.13 34.64
C ASP A 104 -12.41 -9.49 33.40
N ILE A 105 -12.62 -8.19 33.18
CA ILE A 105 -12.06 -7.45 32.05
C ILE A 105 -10.53 -7.42 32.14
N GLU A 106 -9.96 -7.10 33.30
CA GLU A 106 -8.51 -7.08 33.54
C GLU A 106 -7.86 -8.46 33.31
N ARG A 107 -8.59 -9.55 33.56
CA ARG A 107 -8.12 -10.92 33.30
C ARG A 107 -8.28 -11.36 31.84
N VAL A 108 -9.41 -11.04 31.21
CA VAL A 108 -9.77 -11.58 29.88
C VAL A 108 -9.16 -10.77 28.74
N VAL A 109 -9.19 -9.43 28.81
CA VAL A 109 -8.73 -8.57 27.71
C VAL A 109 -7.28 -8.82 27.32
N PRO A 110 -6.30 -8.90 28.26
CA PRO A 110 -4.90 -9.16 27.87
C PRO A 110 -4.71 -10.50 27.18
N THR A 111 -5.49 -11.51 27.59
CA THR A 111 -5.47 -12.83 26.97
C THR A 111 -6.05 -12.78 25.56
N ALA A 112 -7.19 -12.10 25.37
CA ALA A 112 -7.81 -11.93 24.06
C ALA A 112 -6.89 -11.18 23.07
N ILE A 113 -6.20 -10.12 23.55
CA ILE A 113 -5.23 -9.39 22.72
C ILE A 113 -4.05 -10.29 22.32
N ARG A 114 -3.49 -11.08 23.24
CA ARG A 114 -2.43 -12.05 22.89
C ARG A 114 -2.90 -13.11 21.89
N MET A 115 -4.15 -13.57 22.00
CA MET A 115 -4.72 -14.50 21.03
C MET A 115 -4.82 -13.86 19.64
N LEU A 116 -5.27 -12.60 19.55
CA LEU A 116 -5.36 -11.87 18.29
C LEU A 116 -3.97 -11.62 17.68
N ASP A 117 -2.96 -11.34 18.51
CA ASP A 117 -1.57 -11.16 18.10
C ASP A 117 -1.01 -12.46 17.50
N ASN A 118 -1.20 -13.60 18.17
CA ASN A 118 -0.78 -14.90 17.63
C ASN A 118 -1.44 -15.23 16.28
N VAL A 119 -2.68 -14.78 16.05
CA VAL A 119 -3.38 -15.01 14.78
C VAL A 119 -2.72 -14.27 13.61
N ILE A 120 -1.99 -13.18 13.86
CA ILE A 120 -1.22 -12.44 12.83
C ILE A 120 -0.18 -13.39 12.20
N ASP A 121 0.57 -14.12 13.01
CA ASP A 121 1.61 -15.03 12.53
C ASP A 121 1.06 -16.33 11.94
N LEU A 122 -0.07 -16.82 12.49
CA LEU A 122 -0.69 -18.08 12.06
C LEU A 122 -1.50 -17.95 10.76
N ASN A 123 -1.92 -16.73 10.42
CA ASN A 123 -2.74 -16.50 9.24
C ASN A 123 -1.95 -16.64 7.93
N PHE A 124 -2.61 -17.20 6.92
CA PHE A 124 -2.10 -17.22 5.55
C PHE A 124 -2.51 -15.96 4.78
N TYR A 125 -1.52 -15.26 4.24
CA TYR A 125 -1.72 -14.05 3.43
C TYR A 125 -1.40 -14.33 1.95
N PRO A 126 -2.41 -14.40 1.06
CA PRO A 126 -2.21 -14.73 -0.36
C PRO A 126 -1.59 -13.59 -1.18
N HIS A 127 -1.56 -12.37 -0.63
CA HIS A 127 -1.00 -11.19 -1.30
C HIS A 127 0.14 -10.60 -0.48
N ARG A 128 1.29 -10.39 -1.13
CA ARG A 128 2.50 -9.85 -0.50
C ARG A 128 2.25 -8.52 0.21
N LYS A 129 1.64 -7.54 -0.45
CA LYS A 129 1.31 -6.24 0.14
C LYS A 129 0.48 -6.31 1.43
N VAL A 130 -0.37 -7.33 1.55
CA VAL A 130 -1.22 -7.54 2.73
C VAL A 130 -0.37 -8.10 3.86
N LYS A 131 0.48 -9.09 3.54
CA LYS A 131 1.43 -9.66 4.50
C LYS A 131 2.41 -8.61 5.03
N ASP A 132 2.97 -7.80 4.14
CA ASP A 132 3.93 -6.74 4.46
C ASP A 132 3.31 -5.59 5.29
N THR A 133 1.98 -5.38 5.20
CA THR A 133 1.30 -4.36 6.03
C THR A 133 0.89 -4.91 7.40
N ASN A 134 0.81 -6.24 7.53
CA ASN A 134 0.28 -6.92 8.72
C ASN A 134 1.37 -7.43 9.67
N LEU A 135 2.59 -7.64 9.17
CA LEU A 135 3.80 -7.98 9.94
C LEU A 135 4.63 -6.73 10.21
#